data_AF-A0A9X1MHK2-F1
#
_entry.id   AF-A0A9X1MHK2-F1
#
_cell.length_a   1.000
_cell.length_b   1.000
_cell.length_c   1.000
_cell.angle_alpha   90.00
_cell.angle_beta   90.00
_cell.angle_gamma   90.00
#
_symmetry.space_group_name_H-M   'P 1'
#
loop_
_entity.id
_entity.type
_entity.pdbx_description
1 polymer ?
#
loop_
_entity_poly.entity_id
_entity_poly.type
_entity_poly.pdbx_seq_one_letter_code
_entity_poly.pdbx_strand_id
1 'polypeptide(L)'
;MFRSRHAPLPLLASQKLASMPSLCTARHAIEYHYPWSIDDLFDSPGKRLPLIGYGSLMNLASARRSLNAQCLASAKPVIVLGARRVYEYVMSPKGRGVYGDSVAHDQFGVLNAQSTGDRSDWFNGVMFQVGADDIPALLSRESAYDLMPAWTLSWNEASPQPYIAYFLSCRRTSYAGRQLIDSQILPHPHYHAICEEGCQAISKDFLHAFRTTTWVRQSRLIDAADYQLESA
;
A
#
# COMPACT_ATOMS: atom_id res chain seq x y z
N MET A 1 -7.53 -21.99 -32.98
CA MET A 1 -7.12 -21.73 -31.58
C MET A 1 -7.32 -20.24 -31.31
N PHE A 2 -8.51 -19.84 -30.86
CA PHE A 2 -8.82 -18.42 -30.60
C PHE A 2 -8.24 -18.02 -29.24
N ARG A 3 -7.17 -17.21 -29.24
CA ARG A 3 -6.74 -16.51 -28.03
C ARG A 3 -7.77 -15.42 -27.73
N SER A 4 -8.63 -15.66 -26.74
CA SER A 4 -9.50 -14.63 -26.18
C SER A 4 -8.61 -13.46 -25.72
N ARG A 5 -8.73 -12.32 -26.39
CA ARG A 5 -8.10 -11.07 -25.96
C ARG A 5 -8.91 -10.56 -24.77
N HIS A 6 -8.53 -10.94 -23.55
CA HIS A 6 -9.04 -10.27 -22.36
C HIS A 6 -8.70 -8.80 -22.47
N ALA A 7 -9.72 -7.93 -22.48
CA ALA A 7 -9.51 -6.50 -22.40
C ALA A 7 -8.68 -6.20 -21.14
N PRO A 8 -7.67 -5.32 -21.21
CA PRO A 8 -6.88 -5.00 -20.04
C PRO A 8 -7.82 -4.47 -18.95
N LEU A 9 -7.78 -5.14 -17.80
CA LEU A 9 -8.55 -4.86 -16.58
C LEU A 9 -8.67 -3.37 -16.17
N PRO A 10 -7.73 -2.44 -16.45
CA PRO A 10 -7.96 -1.02 -16.17
C PRO A 10 -9.27 -0.45 -16.74
N LEU A 11 -9.76 -0.95 -17.89
CA LEU A 11 -11.00 -0.41 -18.47
C LEU A 11 -12.28 -0.96 -17.80
N LEU A 12 -12.27 -2.23 -17.39
CA LEU A 12 -13.43 -2.87 -16.76
C LEU A 12 -13.61 -2.42 -15.29
N ALA A 13 -12.51 -2.18 -14.58
CA ALA A 13 -12.57 -1.55 -13.27
C ALA A 13 -13.18 -0.14 -13.38
N SER A 14 -12.76 0.67 -14.34
CA SER A 14 -13.27 2.05 -14.52
C SER A 14 -14.79 2.11 -14.76
N GLN A 15 -15.34 1.24 -15.62
CA GLN A 15 -16.79 1.25 -15.93
C GLN A 15 -17.66 0.75 -14.78
N LYS A 16 -17.26 -0.32 -14.07
CA LYS A 16 -18.01 -0.81 -12.89
C LYS A 16 -17.85 0.12 -11.69
N LEU A 17 -16.68 0.75 -11.53
CA LEU A 17 -16.47 1.73 -10.47
C LEU A 17 -17.34 2.95 -10.66
N ALA A 18 -17.65 3.37 -11.89
CA ALA A 18 -18.53 4.51 -12.15
C ALA A 18 -19.97 4.27 -11.69
N SER A 19 -20.49 3.03 -11.78
CA SER A 19 -21.89 2.70 -11.49
C SER A 19 -22.23 2.47 -10.01
N MET A 20 -21.25 2.51 -9.09
CA MET A 20 -21.46 2.30 -7.64
C MET A 20 -21.58 3.63 -6.88
N PRO A 21 -22.77 4.26 -6.76
CA PRO A 21 -22.91 5.68 -6.42
C PRO A 21 -22.53 6.04 -4.97
N SER A 22 -22.26 5.04 -4.13
CA SER A 22 -22.17 5.17 -2.66
C SER A 22 -20.83 4.72 -2.04
N LEU A 23 -19.87 4.20 -2.80
CA LEU A 23 -18.63 3.64 -2.23
C LEU A 23 -17.51 4.67 -1.99
N CYS A 24 -17.81 5.96 -1.94
CA CYS A 24 -16.76 6.99 -1.94
C CYS A 24 -15.91 7.00 -0.68
N THR A 25 -16.42 6.49 0.44
CA THR A 25 -15.61 6.35 1.66
C THR A 25 -16.07 5.19 2.51
N ALA A 26 -15.12 4.49 3.15
CA ALA A 26 -15.39 3.59 4.25
C ALA A 26 -15.65 4.36 5.56
N ARG A 27 -16.31 5.54 5.49
CA ARG A 27 -16.48 6.50 6.60
C ARG A 27 -17.17 5.93 7.85
N HIS A 28 -17.91 4.83 7.69
CA HIS A 28 -18.59 4.16 8.80
C HIS A 28 -17.73 3.07 9.47
N ALA A 29 -16.60 2.70 8.88
CA ALA A 29 -15.67 1.77 9.49
C ALA A 29 -14.77 2.51 10.50
N ILE A 30 -14.35 1.78 11.53
CA ILE A 30 -13.54 2.31 12.63
C ILE A 30 -12.12 2.61 12.11
N GLU A 31 -11.58 3.78 12.42
CA GLU A 31 -10.15 4.06 12.29
C GLU A 31 -9.44 3.65 13.59
N TYR A 32 -8.28 3.02 13.48
CA TYR A 32 -7.45 2.74 14.66
C TYR A 32 -6.23 3.64 14.66
N HIS A 33 -6.20 4.59 15.58
CA HIS A 33 -5.10 5.53 15.70
C HIS A 33 -3.89 4.90 16.40
N TYR A 34 -2.68 5.26 15.96
CA TYR A 34 -1.45 4.79 16.59
C TYR A 34 -1.22 5.44 17.98
N PRO A 35 -0.78 4.66 18.99
CA PRO A 35 -0.61 3.21 18.97
C PRO A 35 -1.96 2.49 19.15
N TRP A 36 -2.21 1.51 18.29
CA TRP A 36 -3.40 0.66 18.37
C TRP A 36 -3.11 -0.59 19.20
N SER A 37 -4.10 -1.08 19.96
CA SER A 37 -3.95 -2.25 20.82
C SER A 37 -4.43 -3.54 20.15
N ILE A 38 -3.95 -4.70 20.63
CA ILE A 38 -4.43 -6.01 20.14
C ILE A 38 -5.91 -6.18 20.49
N ASP A 39 -6.32 -5.76 21.69
CA ASP A 39 -7.70 -5.92 22.18
C ASP A 39 -8.70 -5.12 21.34
N ASP A 40 -8.30 -3.93 20.84
CA ASP A 40 -9.15 -3.13 19.94
C ASP A 40 -9.36 -3.80 18.58
N LEU A 41 -8.36 -4.56 18.10
CA LEU A 41 -8.39 -5.18 16.78
C LEU A 41 -9.06 -6.57 16.78
N PHE A 42 -8.93 -7.31 17.88
CA PHE A 42 -9.32 -8.72 17.97
C PHE A 42 -10.26 -8.95 19.16
N ASP A 43 -11.57 -9.00 18.86
CA ASP A 43 -12.63 -9.28 19.85
C ASP A 43 -12.77 -10.78 20.19
N SER A 44 -12.11 -11.65 19.44
CA SER A 44 -12.28 -13.09 19.53
C SER A 44 -11.04 -13.85 19.03
N PRO A 45 -10.72 -15.02 19.63
CA PRO A 45 -9.66 -15.88 19.13
C PRO A 45 -9.91 -16.28 17.67
N GLY A 46 -8.87 -16.20 16.85
CA GLY A 46 -8.94 -16.58 15.44
C GLY A 46 -9.48 -15.50 14.50
N LYS A 47 -10.00 -14.38 15.01
CA LYS A 47 -10.29 -13.20 14.17
C LYS A 47 -9.01 -12.76 13.45
N ARG A 48 -9.17 -12.36 12.19
CA ARG A 48 -8.09 -11.87 11.33
C ARG A 48 -8.42 -10.48 10.82
N LEU A 49 -7.43 -9.61 10.82
CA LEU A 49 -7.52 -8.26 10.27
C LEU A 49 -7.07 -8.30 8.80
N PRO A 50 -7.94 -7.94 7.83
CA PRO A 50 -7.53 -7.79 6.44
C PRO A 50 -6.65 -6.53 6.31
N LEU A 51 -5.33 -6.71 6.23
CA LEU A 51 -4.34 -5.63 6.13
C LEU A 51 -3.76 -5.57 4.72
N ILE A 52 -3.71 -4.38 4.14
CA ILE A 52 -3.16 -4.10 2.81
C ILE A 52 -1.75 -3.54 2.94
N GLY A 53 -0.79 -4.30 2.41
CA GLY A 53 0.54 -3.81 2.09
C GLY A 53 0.54 -3.13 0.72
N TYR A 54 0.98 -1.87 0.65
CA TYR A 54 1.01 -1.08 -0.59
C TYR A 54 2.39 -0.54 -0.95
N GLY A 55 3.40 -0.82 -0.12
CA GLY A 55 4.81 -0.55 -0.37
C GLY A 55 5.64 -1.83 -0.30
N SER A 56 6.72 -1.82 0.48
CA SER A 56 7.61 -2.99 0.56
C SER A 56 6.94 -4.30 0.99
N LEU A 57 5.81 -4.25 1.71
CA LEU A 57 5.02 -5.44 2.07
C LEU A 57 4.44 -6.18 0.86
N MET A 58 4.35 -5.57 -0.33
CA MET A 58 3.95 -6.28 -1.55
C MET A 58 5.01 -7.30 -1.99
N ASN A 59 6.27 -7.13 -1.56
CA ASN A 59 7.32 -8.12 -1.74
C ASN A 59 7.29 -9.12 -0.57
N LEU A 60 6.97 -10.39 -0.86
CA LEU A 60 6.78 -11.41 0.18
C LEU A 60 8.04 -11.70 1.01
N ALA A 61 9.24 -11.53 0.43
CA ALA A 61 10.49 -11.67 1.18
C ALA A 61 10.66 -10.53 2.20
N SER A 62 10.29 -9.30 1.82
CA SER A 62 10.24 -8.17 2.75
C SER A 62 9.14 -8.36 3.81
N ALA A 63 7.98 -8.86 3.42
CA ALA A 63 6.83 -9.09 4.31
C ALA A 63 7.14 -10.12 5.40
N ARG A 64 7.90 -11.18 5.07
CA ARG A 64 8.33 -12.24 6.01
C ARG A 64 9.12 -11.73 7.22
N ARG A 65 9.67 -10.52 7.16
CA ARG A 65 10.37 -9.90 8.31
C ARG A 65 9.41 -9.47 9.43
N SER A 66 8.11 -9.35 9.14
CA SER A 66 7.11 -8.86 10.09
C SER A 66 5.82 -9.68 10.14
N LEU A 67 5.64 -10.64 9.22
CA LEU A 67 4.45 -11.49 9.14
C LEU A 67 4.85 -12.97 9.22
N ASN A 68 4.07 -13.75 9.98
CA ASN A 68 4.24 -15.19 10.09
C ASN A 68 3.84 -15.92 8.79
N ALA A 69 4.18 -17.21 8.71
CA ALA A 69 3.93 -18.02 7.52
C ALA A 69 2.44 -18.16 7.15
N GLN A 70 1.55 -18.26 8.14
CA GLN A 70 0.10 -18.35 7.91
C GLN A 70 -0.43 -17.06 7.28
N CYS A 71 0.00 -15.91 7.79
CA CYS A 71 -0.34 -14.60 7.27
C CYS A 71 0.16 -14.44 5.82
N LEU A 72 1.41 -14.80 5.54
CA LEU A 72 1.97 -14.77 4.18
C LEU A 72 1.22 -15.66 3.19
N ALA A 73 0.76 -16.84 3.62
CA ALA A 73 -0.01 -17.75 2.78
C ALA A 73 -1.39 -17.19 2.36
N SER A 74 -1.89 -16.19 3.08
CA SER A 74 -3.16 -15.51 2.77
C SER A 74 -3.01 -14.34 1.78
N ALA A 75 -1.78 -14.05 1.34
CA ALA A 75 -1.48 -12.93 0.46
C ALA A 75 -2.29 -13.00 -0.84
N LYS A 76 -3.04 -11.93 -1.14
CA LYS A 76 -3.79 -11.81 -2.40
C LYS A 76 -3.73 -10.40 -2.96
N PRO A 77 -3.61 -10.22 -4.29
CA PRO A 77 -3.60 -8.90 -4.90
C PRO A 77 -4.99 -8.26 -4.84
N VAL A 78 -5.03 -6.96 -4.55
CA VAL A 78 -6.26 -6.18 -4.37
C VAL A 78 -6.15 -4.79 -4.99
N ILE A 79 -7.31 -4.15 -5.15
CA ILE A 79 -7.46 -2.73 -5.48
C ILE A 79 -8.08 -2.03 -4.26
N VAL A 80 -7.53 -0.88 -3.89
CA VAL A 80 -7.99 -0.01 -2.80
C VAL A 80 -8.58 1.25 -3.40
N LEU A 81 -9.80 1.62 -3.01
CA LEU A 81 -10.56 2.74 -3.56
C LEU A 81 -10.66 3.90 -2.57
N GLY A 82 -10.70 5.13 -3.09
CA GLY A 82 -10.87 6.33 -2.25
C GLY A 82 -9.60 6.73 -1.52
N ALA A 83 -8.45 6.24 -1.96
CA ALA A 83 -7.17 6.46 -1.31
C ALA A 83 -6.05 6.55 -2.35
N ARG A 84 -5.01 7.32 -2.00
CA ARG A 84 -3.86 7.60 -2.85
C ARG A 84 -2.59 7.07 -2.20
N ARG A 85 -1.73 6.44 -2.99
CA ARG A 85 -0.38 6.04 -2.59
C ARG A 85 0.64 7.09 -3.05
N VAL A 86 1.52 7.53 -2.14
CA VAL A 86 2.43 8.66 -2.36
C VAL A 86 3.79 8.45 -1.69
N TYR A 87 4.87 8.85 -2.35
CA TYR A 87 6.19 8.99 -1.74
C TYR A 87 6.28 10.31 -0.98
N GLU A 88 6.13 10.25 0.33
CA GLU A 88 6.26 11.40 1.21
C GLU A 88 6.68 11.03 2.63
N TYR A 89 6.71 9.73 2.98
CA TYR A 89 7.15 9.34 4.31
C TYR A 89 8.67 9.31 4.36
N VAL A 90 9.26 9.99 5.34
CA VAL A 90 10.70 10.03 5.54
C VAL A 90 11.17 8.71 6.16
N MET A 91 12.02 7.98 5.45
CA MET A 91 12.58 6.70 5.90
C MET A 91 13.24 6.85 7.28
N SER A 92 12.90 5.95 8.20
CA SER A 92 13.50 5.94 9.53
C SER A 92 14.98 5.50 9.49
N PRO A 93 15.81 5.83 10.49
CA PRO A 93 17.18 5.30 10.60
C PRO A 93 17.25 3.78 10.51
N LYS A 94 16.32 3.07 11.16
CA LYS A 94 16.20 1.60 11.08
C LYS A 94 15.91 1.15 9.64
N GLY A 95 15.05 1.88 8.92
CA GLY A 95 14.79 1.63 7.50
C GLY A 95 16.03 1.79 6.64
N ARG A 96 16.82 2.84 6.86
CA ARG A 96 18.07 3.06 6.11
C ARG A 96 19.11 1.96 6.36
N GLY A 97 19.22 1.45 7.59
CA GLY A 97 20.04 0.27 7.86
C GLY A 97 19.62 -1.01 7.10
N VAL A 98 18.38 -1.06 6.61
CA VAL A 98 17.86 -2.19 5.80
C VAL A 98 17.98 -1.93 4.30
N TYR A 99 17.76 -0.70 3.85
CA TYR A 99 17.68 -0.35 2.42
C TYR A 99 18.96 0.34 1.89
N GLY A 100 19.88 0.72 2.76
CA GLY A 100 21.09 1.47 2.46
C GLY A 100 21.04 2.92 2.95
N ASP A 101 22.22 3.47 3.28
CA ASP A 101 22.40 4.88 3.66
C ASP A 101 23.03 5.73 2.54
N SER A 102 23.60 5.10 1.52
CA SER A 102 24.40 5.75 0.46
C SER A 102 23.53 6.26 -0.69
N VAL A 103 22.64 7.20 -0.43
CA VAL A 103 21.81 7.86 -1.45
C VAL A 103 21.94 9.38 -1.36
N ALA A 104 21.51 10.09 -2.40
CA ALA A 104 21.49 11.55 -2.38
C ALA A 104 20.64 12.05 -1.19
N HIS A 105 20.96 13.25 -0.68
CA HIS A 105 20.41 13.77 0.58
C HIS A 105 18.87 13.89 0.61
N ASP A 106 18.20 13.87 -0.54
CA ASP A 106 16.76 14.00 -0.71
C ASP A 106 16.05 12.69 -1.12
N GLN A 107 16.77 11.57 -1.25
CA GLN A 107 16.23 10.27 -1.69
C GLN A 107 15.92 9.32 -0.53
N PHE A 108 15.22 9.80 0.49
CA PHE A 108 14.80 8.98 1.64
C PHE A 108 13.29 8.76 1.71
N GLY A 109 12.58 9.02 0.61
CA GLY A 109 11.14 8.85 0.50
C GLY A 109 10.75 7.38 0.46
N VAL A 110 9.82 6.99 1.33
CA VAL A 110 9.09 5.74 1.24
C VAL A 110 7.60 6.01 1.12
N LEU A 111 6.86 4.95 0.78
CA LEU A 111 5.45 5.05 0.48
C LEU A 111 4.63 5.28 1.74
N ASN A 112 3.75 6.27 1.67
CA ASN A 112 2.59 6.46 2.51
C ASN A 112 1.34 6.19 1.67
N ALA A 113 0.19 6.11 2.34
CA ALA A 113 -1.11 6.16 1.68
C ALA A 113 -2.05 7.08 2.47
N GLN A 114 -2.91 7.79 1.77
CA GLN A 114 -3.85 8.75 2.36
C GLN A 114 -5.27 8.46 1.86
N SER A 115 -6.24 8.44 2.76
CA SER A 115 -7.65 8.47 2.38
C SER A 115 -7.97 9.83 1.77
N THR A 116 -8.43 9.87 0.53
CA THR A 116 -8.83 11.11 -0.15
C THR A 116 -10.34 11.24 -0.25
N GLY A 117 -11.04 10.10 -0.27
CA GLY A 117 -12.48 10.02 -0.51
C GLY A 117 -12.89 10.33 -1.95
N ASP A 118 -11.92 10.60 -2.83
CA ASP A 118 -12.13 10.74 -4.26
C ASP A 118 -12.16 9.36 -4.91
N ARG A 119 -13.23 9.04 -5.65
CA ARG A 119 -13.38 7.75 -6.33
C ARG A 119 -12.36 7.53 -7.45
N SER A 120 -11.78 8.61 -7.97
CA SER A 120 -10.75 8.56 -8.99
C SER A 120 -9.38 8.21 -8.42
N ASP A 121 -9.19 8.38 -7.10
CA ASP A 121 -8.02 7.91 -6.40
C ASP A 121 -8.20 6.43 -6.01
N TRP A 122 -7.27 5.62 -6.49
CA TRP A 122 -7.16 4.22 -6.12
C TRP A 122 -5.70 3.80 -6.21
N PHE A 123 -5.34 2.69 -5.57
CA PHE A 123 -4.07 2.03 -5.78
C PHE A 123 -4.22 0.50 -5.67
N ASN A 124 -3.29 -0.24 -6.27
CA ASN A 124 -3.19 -1.69 -6.10
C ASN A 124 -2.28 -2.05 -4.92
N GLY A 125 -2.58 -3.15 -4.23
CA GLY A 125 -1.80 -3.63 -3.10
C GLY A 125 -1.90 -5.14 -2.90
N VAL A 126 -1.25 -5.66 -1.85
CA VAL A 126 -1.37 -7.06 -1.43
C VAL A 126 -2.05 -7.09 -0.08
N MET A 127 -3.17 -7.79 0.02
CA MET A 127 -3.90 -7.98 1.25
C MET A 127 -3.46 -9.27 1.95
N PHE A 128 -3.31 -9.20 3.26
CA PHE A 128 -3.00 -10.30 4.17
C PHE A 128 -4.09 -10.42 5.24
N GLN A 129 -4.27 -11.62 5.79
CA GLN A 129 -5.13 -11.91 6.94
C GLN A 129 -4.27 -11.98 8.20
N VAL A 130 -4.10 -10.83 8.85
CA VAL A 130 -3.18 -10.64 10.00
C VAL A 130 -3.81 -11.14 11.28
N GLY A 131 -3.07 -11.93 12.06
CA GLY A 131 -3.49 -12.39 13.38
C GLY A 131 -2.95 -11.52 14.52
N ALA A 132 -3.46 -11.72 15.73
CA ALA A 132 -2.95 -11.06 16.94
C ALA A 132 -1.43 -11.26 17.12
N ASP A 133 -0.92 -12.45 16.82
CA ASP A 133 0.50 -12.80 16.96
C ASP A 133 1.43 -12.03 16.00
N ASP A 134 0.90 -11.46 14.91
CA ASP A 134 1.67 -10.66 13.94
C ASP A 134 1.83 -9.19 14.40
N ILE A 135 0.95 -8.72 15.29
CA ILE A 135 0.86 -7.31 15.68
C ILE A 135 2.16 -6.75 16.30
N PRO A 136 2.84 -7.43 17.25
CA PRO A 136 4.03 -6.85 17.87
C PRO A 136 5.14 -6.56 16.85
N ALA A 137 5.33 -7.46 15.87
CA ALA A 137 6.32 -7.27 14.81
C ALA A 137 5.93 -6.14 13.85
N LEU A 138 4.64 -6.02 13.52
CA LEU A 138 4.11 -4.91 12.72
C LEU A 138 4.28 -3.56 13.42
N LEU A 139 3.93 -3.45 14.70
CA LEU A 139 4.09 -2.20 15.47
C LEU A 139 5.57 -1.74 15.55
N SER A 140 6.51 -2.69 15.63
CA SER A 140 7.95 -2.42 15.61
C SER A 140 8.49 -1.96 14.25
N ARG A 141 7.76 -2.28 13.17
CA ARG A 141 8.11 -1.91 11.80
C ARG A 141 7.44 -0.60 11.38
N GLU A 142 6.18 -0.41 11.74
CA GLU A 142 5.27 0.59 11.18
C GLU A 142 4.91 1.67 12.22
N SER A 143 5.93 2.28 12.83
CA SER A 143 5.75 3.30 13.88
C SER A 143 5.02 4.54 13.36
N ALA A 144 4.05 5.04 14.14
CA ALA A 144 3.26 6.25 13.86
C ALA A 144 2.28 6.17 12.67
N TYR A 145 1.99 4.95 12.20
CA TYR A 145 0.93 4.71 11.21
C TYR A 145 -0.38 4.33 11.89
N ASP A 146 -1.45 5.05 11.53
CA ASP A 146 -2.83 4.67 11.85
C ASP A 146 -3.29 3.53 10.90
N LEU A 147 -4.28 2.75 11.31
CA LEU A 147 -4.99 1.81 10.43
C LEU A 147 -6.25 2.49 9.90
N MET A 148 -6.24 2.75 8.60
CA MET A 148 -7.34 3.42 7.89
C MET A 148 -8.15 2.39 7.10
N PRO A 149 -9.48 2.39 7.23
CA PRO A 149 -10.33 1.51 6.45
C PRO A 149 -10.49 2.01 5.02
N ALA A 150 -10.59 1.09 4.06
CA ALA A 150 -10.93 1.39 2.68
C ALA A 150 -11.76 0.30 2.03
N TRP A 151 -12.58 0.71 1.06
CA TRP A 151 -13.22 -0.22 0.14
C TRP A 151 -12.17 -0.90 -0.71
N THR A 152 -12.25 -2.22 -0.74
CA THR A 152 -11.24 -3.09 -1.35
C THR A 152 -11.92 -4.08 -2.28
N LEU A 153 -11.31 -4.31 -3.44
CA LEU A 153 -11.74 -5.28 -4.45
C LEU A 153 -10.63 -6.30 -4.68
N SER A 154 -11.01 -7.54 -4.97
CA SER A 154 -10.07 -8.56 -5.44
C SER A 154 -9.55 -8.19 -6.83
N TRP A 155 -8.23 -8.28 -7.04
CA TRP A 155 -7.59 -7.91 -8.32
C TRP A 155 -7.91 -8.91 -9.44
N ASN A 156 -8.01 -10.20 -9.12
CA ASN A 156 -8.12 -11.29 -10.10
C ASN A 156 -9.56 -11.71 -10.42
N GLU A 157 -10.56 -11.16 -9.73
CA GLU A 157 -11.96 -11.56 -9.91
C GLU A 157 -12.63 -10.75 -11.03
N ALA A 158 -13.39 -11.41 -11.90
CA ALA A 158 -14.13 -10.74 -12.97
C ALA A 158 -15.31 -9.89 -12.46
N SER A 159 -15.85 -10.25 -11.29
CA SER A 159 -16.92 -9.52 -10.63
C SER A 159 -16.68 -9.45 -9.12
N PRO A 160 -15.67 -8.69 -8.69
CA PRO A 160 -15.29 -8.62 -7.29
C PRO A 160 -16.40 -7.96 -6.48
N GLN A 161 -16.69 -8.51 -5.31
CA GLN A 161 -17.55 -7.84 -4.33
C GLN A 161 -16.70 -6.92 -3.45
N PRO A 162 -17.14 -5.67 -3.19
CA PRO A 162 -16.43 -4.76 -2.31
C PRO A 162 -16.49 -5.24 -0.86
N TYR A 163 -15.37 -5.13 -0.15
CA TYR A 163 -15.28 -5.37 1.28
C TYR A 163 -14.34 -4.35 1.94
N ILE A 164 -14.41 -4.24 3.27
CA ILE A 164 -13.51 -3.36 4.02
C ILE A 164 -12.22 -4.10 4.34
N ALA A 165 -11.10 -3.45 4.03
CA ALA A 165 -9.78 -3.81 4.52
C ALA A 165 -9.06 -2.55 5.03
N TYR A 166 -7.94 -2.74 5.71
CA TYR A 166 -7.19 -1.68 6.35
C TYR A 166 -5.86 -1.46 5.67
N PHE A 167 -5.40 -0.21 5.61
CA PHE A 167 -4.05 0.13 5.19
C PHE A 167 -3.43 1.06 6.23
N LEU A 168 -2.10 1.05 6.30
CA LEU A 168 -1.35 1.91 7.20
C LEU A 168 -1.31 3.34 6.63
N SER A 169 -1.61 4.37 7.41
CA SER A 169 -1.49 5.78 6.99
C SER A 169 -0.77 6.61 8.03
N CYS A 170 0.30 7.29 7.63
CA CYS A 170 0.94 8.30 8.45
C CYS A 170 0.31 9.65 8.13
N ARG A 171 -0.38 10.25 9.11
CA ARG A 171 -1.00 11.59 8.98
C ARG A 171 -0.25 12.69 9.72
N ARG A 172 0.75 12.31 10.53
CA ARG A 172 1.49 13.22 11.40
C ARG A 172 2.75 13.68 10.67
N THR A 173 3.06 14.97 10.73
CA THR A 173 4.29 15.52 10.14
C THR A 173 5.53 15.17 10.97
N SER A 174 5.37 14.88 12.27
CA SER A 174 6.45 14.47 13.16
C SER A 174 5.98 13.50 14.26
N TYR A 175 6.91 12.73 14.80
CA TYR A 175 6.71 11.84 15.95
C TYR A 175 8.04 11.56 16.65
N ALA A 176 8.06 11.63 17.98
CA ALA A 176 9.26 11.40 18.80
C ALA A 176 10.50 12.19 18.32
N GLY A 177 10.32 13.48 17.99
CA GLY A 177 11.40 14.37 17.53
C GLY A 177 11.88 14.14 16.10
N ARG A 178 11.26 13.21 15.35
CA ARG A 178 11.59 12.92 13.95
C ARG A 178 10.54 13.47 13.00
N GLN A 179 10.96 14.05 11.88
CA GLN A 179 10.07 14.36 10.75
C GLN A 179 9.61 13.06 10.08
N LEU A 180 8.30 12.92 9.88
CA LEU A 180 7.68 11.76 9.27
C LEU A 180 7.22 12.01 7.84
N ILE A 181 6.72 13.22 7.54
CA ILE A 181 6.19 13.57 6.22
C ILE A 181 7.00 14.72 5.64
N ASP A 182 7.44 14.53 4.40
CA ASP A 182 8.04 15.52 3.53
C ASP A 182 7.52 15.29 2.10
N SER A 183 6.61 16.13 1.63
CA SER A 183 6.02 15.99 0.29
C SER A 183 6.96 16.38 -0.86
N GLN A 184 8.18 16.86 -0.56
CA GLN A 184 9.21 17.15 -1.58
C GLN A 184 10.24 16.04 -1.74
N ILE A 185 10.24 15.06 -0.84
CA ILE A 185 11.21 13.98 -0.82
C ILE A 185 11.11 13.09 -2.07
N LEU A 186 12.25 12.64 -2.56
CA LEU A 186 12.31 11.67 -3.65
C LEU A 186 12.30 10.24 -3.10
N PRO A 187 11.77 9.28 -3.87
CA PRO A 187 11.81 7.88 -3.48
C PRO A 187 13.24 7.40 -3.22
N HIS A 188 13.41 6.57 -2.19
CA HIS A 188 14.66 5.85 -2.01
C HIS A 188 14.78 4.73 -3.06
N PRO A 189 15.86 4.67 -3.86
CA PRO A 189 15.98 3.79 -5.03
C PRO A 189 15.83 2.30 -4.68
N HIS A 190 16.57 1.78 -3.68
CA HIS A 190 16.45 0.36 -3.31
C HIS A 190 15.08 -0.01 -2.73
N TYR A 191 14.48 0.87 -1.92
CA TYR A 191 13.13 0.66 -1.41
C TYR A 191 12.11 0.61 -2.57
N HIS A 192 12.25 1.52 -3.53
CA HIS A 192 11.42 1.57 -4.72
C HIS A 192 11.56 0.28 -5.55
N ALA A 193 12.78 -0.16 -5.83
CA ALA A 193 13.06 -1.41 -6.55
C ALA A 193 12.37 -2.62 -5.89
N ILE A 194 12.45 -2.75 -4.56
CA ILE A 194 11.76 -3.82 -3.82
C ILE A 194 10.24 -3.78 -4.01
N CYS A 195 9.65 -2.58 -4.07
CA CYS A 195 8.21 -2.42 -4.33
C CYS A 195 7.86 -2.86 -5.76
N GLU A 196 8.67 -2.47 -6.74
CA GLU A 196 8.48 -2.86 -8.14
C GLU A 196 8.64 -4.37 -8.34
N GLU A 197 9.66 -4.99 -7.73
CA GLU A 197 9.87 -6.44 -7.75
C GLU A 197 8.65 -7.19 -7.18
N GLY A 198 8.11 -6.71 -6.06
CA GLY A 198 6.90 -7.28 -5.45
C GLY A 198 5.70 -7.20 -6.40
N CYS A 199 5.54 -6.07 -7.10
CA CYS A 199 4.47 -5.90 -8.09
C CYS A 199 4.69 -6.78 -9.33
N GLN A 200 5.92 -6.84 -9.83
CA GLN A 200 6.32 -7.59 -11.01
C GLN A 200 6.14 -9.10 -10.80
N ALA A 201 6.36 -9.60 -9.59
CA ALA A 201 6.12 -10.99 -9.20
C ALA A 201 4.64 -11.38 -9.28
N ILE A 202 3.71 -10.42 -9.17
CA ILE A 202 2.27 -10.66 -9.33
C ILE A 202 1.91 -10.67 -10.82
N SER A 203 2.15 -9.56 -11.53
CA SER A 203 2.00 -9.47 -12.98
C SER A 203 2.54 -8.14 -13.53
N LYS A 204 2.77 -8.07 -14.85
CA LYS A 204 3.12 -6.82 -15.53
C LYS A 204 2.02 -5.74 -15.40
N ASP A 205 0.75 -6.14 -15.46
CA ASP A 205 -0.38 -5.21 -15.32
C ASP A 205 -0.46 -4.64 -13.90
N PHE A 206 -0.12 -5.46 -12.88
CA PHE A 206 -0.06 -5.01 -11.50
C PHE A 206 1.09 -4.01 -11.28
N LEU A 207 2.27 -4.24 -11.87
CA LEU A 207 3.37 -3.25 -11.87
C LEU A 207 2.98 -1.97 -12.62
N HIS A 208 2.33 -2.08 -13.77
CA HIS A 208 1.88 -0.91 -14.52
C HIS A 208 0.87 -0.09 -13.70
N ALA A 209 -0.12 -0.74 -13.07
CA ALA A 209 -1.03 -0.08 -12.15
C ALA A 209 -0.30 0.59 -10.98
N PHE A 210 0.75 -0.05 -10.45
CA PHE A 210 1.58 0.55 -9.40
C PHE A 210 2.18 1.88 -9.85
N ARG A 211 2.82 1.91 -11.02
CA ARG A 211 3.44 3.12 -11.57
C ARG A 211 2.42 4.21 -11.90
N THR A 212 1.26 3.84 -12.44
CA THR A 212 0.21 4.78 -12.84
C THR A 212 -0.52 5.41 -11.66
N THR A 213 -0.60 4.71 -10.51
CA THR A 213 -1.37 5.17 -9.34
C THR A 213 -0.52 5.70 -8.19
N THR A 214 0.81 5.61 -8.29
CA THR A 214 1.73 6.11 -7.27
C THR A 214 2.12 7.54 -7.57
N TRP A 215 2.12 8.39 -6.55
CA TRP A 215 2.50 9.78 -6.65
C TRP A 215 3.89 10.03 -6.07
N VAL A 216 4.62 10.95 -6.68
CA VAL A 216 5.86 11.53 -6.16
C VAL A 216 5.67 13.03 -6.26
N ARG A 217 5.76 13.74 -5.13
CA ARG A 217 5.44 15.17 -5.07
C ARG A 217 4.02 15.45 -5.60
N GLN A 218 3.91 16.19 -6.70
CA GLN A 218 2.64 16.60 -7.31
C GLN A 218 2.35 15.89 -8.65
N SER A 219 3.16 14.90 -9.02
CA SER A 219 2.98 14.14 -10.26
C SER A 219 2.84 12.65 -10.00
N ARG A 220 2.22 11.94 -10.94
CA ARG A 220 2.24 10.47 -10.94
C ARG A 220 3.64 10.00 -11.32
N LEU A 221 4.05 8.88 -10.76
CA LEU A 221 5.38 8.29 -10.99
C LEU A 221 5.61 8.03 -12.49
N ILE A 222 4.58 7.61 -13.23
CA ILE A 222 4.68 7.38 -14.68
C ILE A 222 4.89 8.67 -15.50
N ASP A 223 4.45 9.82 -14.98
CA ASP A 223 4.54 11.13 -15.65
C ASP A 223 5.80 11.91 -15.24
N ALA A 224 6.50 11.47 -14.19
CA ALA A 224 7.73 12.11 -13.72
C ALA A 224 8.87 11.83 -14.73
N ALA A 225 9.14 12.80 -15.60
CA ALA A 225 10.20 12.75 -16.62
C ALA A 225 11.56 12.34 -16.04
N ASP A 226 11.84 12.78 -14.81
CA ASP A 226 13.12 12.52 -14.11
C ASP A 226 13.28 11.06 -13.65
N TYR A 227 12.20 10.26 -13.62
CA TYR A 227 12.25 8.87 -13.17
C TYR A 227 12.51 7.87 -14.32
N GLN A 228 12.56 8.34 -15.57
CA GLN A 228 12.83 7.49 -16.73
C GLN A 228 14.32 7.19 -16.95
N LEU A 229 15.22 7.63 -16.07
CA LEU A 229 16.65 7.75 -16.42
C LEU A 229 17.61 6.65 -15.94
N GLU A 230 17.22 5.64 -15.16
CA GLU A 230 18.19 4.61 -14.69
C GLU A 230 17.70 3.15 -14.67
N SER A 231 16.58 2.83 -15.32
CA SER A 231 16.08 1.44 -15.42
C SER A 231 16.29 0.78 -16.79
N ALA A 232 17.31 1.22 -17.55
CA ALA A 232 17.73 0.61 -18.82
C ALA A 232 18.92 -0.34 -18.64
#